data_AF-A0AA40ZVH6-F1
#
_entry.id   AF-A0AA40ZVH6-F1
#
_cell.length_a   1.000
_cell.length_b   1.000
_cell.length_c   1.000
_cell.angle_alpha   90.00
_cell.angle_beta   90.00
_cell.angle_gamma   90.00
#
_symmetry.space_group_name_H-M   'P 1'
#
loop_
_entity.id
_entity.type
_entity.pdbx_description
1 polymer ?
#
loop_
_entity_poly.entity_id
_entity_poly.type
_entity_poly.pdbx_seq_one_letter_code
_entity_poly.pdbx_strand_id
1 'polypeptide(L)'
;VLASGINAGSKKITNVADGSVATGSTDAVNGSQLYATNQQINNVSNGTTGVVQRTSATDVTTLTASGGTAANPGNAQKLTNLAAATLSAASTDA
;
A
#
# COMPACT_ATOMS: atom_id res chain seq x y z
N VAL A 1 -7.61 -5.80 -36.09
CA VAL A 1 -7.92 -4.65 -35.20
C VAL A 1 -7.51 -3.40 -35.96
N LEU A 2 -8.44 -2.47 -36.21
CA LEU A 2 -8.09 -1.20 -36.85
C LEU A 2 -7.18 -0.42 -35.90
N ALA A 3 -6.35 0.50 -36.43
CA ALA A 3 -5.47 1.35 -35.60
C ALA A 3 -6.24 2.14 -34.51
N SER A 4 -7.56 2.27 -34.63
CA SER A 4 -8.46 2.91 -33.66
C SER A 4 -8.87 2.03 -32.47
N GLY A 5 -8.50 0.75 -32.40
CA GLY A 5 -8.84 -0.14 -31.29
C GLY A 5 -10.26 -0.75 -31.34
N ILE A 6 -10.76 -1.22 -30.19
CA ILE A 6 -12.10 -1.82 -30.00
C ILE A 6 -12.99 -0.83 -29.26
N ASN A 7 -14.19 -0.53 -29.80
CA ASN A 7 -15.22 0.25 -29.11
C ASN A 7 -16.36 -0.69 -28.66
N ALA A 8 -16.56 -0.85 -27.35
CA ALA A 8 -17.60 -1.70 -26.79
C ALA A 8 -18.98 -1.01 -26.64
N GLY A 9 -19.13 0.24 -27.06
CA GLY A 9 -20.38 0.99 -26.96
C GLY A 9 -20.88 1.12 -25.51
N SER A 10 -19.96 1.42 -24.58
CA SER A 10 -20.23 1.52 -23.12
C SER A 10 -20.73 0.22 -22.46
N LYS A 11 -20.57 -0.93 -23.10
CA LYS A 11 -20.88 -2.25 -22.51
C LYS A 11 -19.69 -2.77 -21.70
N LYS A 12 -19.99 -3.62 -20.71
CA LYS A 12 -18.96 -4.39 -20.00
C LYS A 12 -18.35 -5.44 -20.91
N ILE A 13 -17.02 -5.60 -20.84
CA ILE A 13 -16.31 -6.74 -21.42
C ILE A 13 -16.10 -7.74 -20.28
N THR A 14 -16.74 -8.90 -20.36
CA THR A 14 -16.70 -9.95 -19.32
C THR A 14 -15.92 -11.17 -19.79
N ASN A 15 -15.64 -12.11 -18.88
CA ASN A 15 -14.88 -13.34 -19.13
C ASN A 15 -13.44 -13.08 -19.64
N VAL A 16 -12.86 -11.96 -19.21
CA VAL A 16 -11.46 -11.62 -19.46
C VAL A 16 -10.61 -12.39 -18.45
N ALA A 17 -9.80 -13.32 -18.92
CA ALA A 17 -8.79 -13.98 -18.09
C ALA A 17 -7.79 -12.96 -17.53
N ASP A 18 -7.07 -13.31 -16.47
CA ASP A 18 -6.06 -12.42 -15.89
C ASP A 18 -4.98 -12.11 -16.95
N GLY A 19 -4.79 -10.82 -17.23
CA GLY A 19 -3.76 -10.36 -18.16
C GLY A 19 -2.38 -10.36 -17.53
N SER A 20 -1.33 -10.45 -18.32
CA SER A 20 0.04 -10.28 -17.81
C SER A 20 0.27 -8.85 -17.32
N VAL A 21 0.72 -8.67 -16.07
CA VAL A 21 1.12 -7.38 -15.51
C VAL A 21 2.64 -7.30 -15.46
N ALA A 22 3.24 -7.03 -16.62
CA ALA A 22 4.69 -6.96 -16.81
C ALA A 22 5.06 -5.90 -17.86
N THR A 23 6.31 -5.44 -17.85
CA THR A 23 6.83 -4.48 -18.83
C THR A 23 6.64 -5.00 -20.25
N GLY A 24 6.02 -4.19 -21.12
CA GLY A 24 5.76 -4.54 -22.52
C GLY A 24 4.50 -5.39 -22.75
N SER A 25 3.73 -5.73 -21.70
CA SER A 25 2.45 -6.43 -21.86
C SER A 25 1.43 -5.59 -22.63
N THR A 26 0.68 -6.24 -23.51
CA THR A 26 -0.46 -5.68 -24.24
C THR A 26 -1.79 -6.35 -23.86
N ASP A 27 -1.77 -7.17 -22.81
CA ASP A 27 -2.95 -7.90 -22.35
C ASP A 27 -3.93 -6.95 -21.67
N ALA A 28 -5.23 -7.21 -21.86
CA ALA A 28 -6.24 -6.55 -21.05
C ALA A 28 -6.20 -7.10 -19.61
N VAL A 29 -6.26 -6.22 -18.62
CA VAL A 29 -6.44 -6.60 -17.22
C VAL A 29 -7.92 -6.60 -16.84
N ASN A 30 -8.31 -7.49 -15.94
CA ASN A 30 -9.69 -7.58 -15.48
C ASN A 30 -9.89 -6.92 -14.10
N GLY A 31 -11.12 -7.00 -13.58
CA GLY A 31 -11.48 -6.40 -12.30
C GLY A 31 -10.82 -7.04 -11.07
N SER A 32 -10.48 -8.33 -11.08
CA SER A 32 -9.83 -8.98 -9.92
C SER A 32 -8.40 -8.44 -9.71
N GLN A 33 -7.69 -8.18 -10.80
CA GLN A 33 -6.34 -7.64 -10.78
C GLN A 33 -6.31 -6.19 -10.28
N LEU A 34 -7.25 -5.36 -10.75
CA LEU A 34 -7.42 -4.00 -10.24
C LEU A 34 -7.85 -4.00 -8.77
N TYR A 35 -8.73 -4.92 -8.37
CA TYR A 35 -9.14 -5.09 -6.98
C TYR A 35 -7.94 -5.44 -6.08
N ALA A 36 -7.10 -6.40 -6.47
CA ALA A 36 -5.92 -6.78 -5.71
C ALA A 36 -4.97 -5.59 -5.50
N THR A 37 -4.78 -4.77 -6.54
CA THR A 37 -4.00 -3.52 -6.46
C THR A 37 -4.63 -2.53 -5.48
N ASN A 38 -5.95 -2.30 -5.60
CA ASN A 38 -6.68 -1.40 -4.71
C ASN A 38 -6.66 -1.87 -3.25
N GLN A 39 -6.64 -3.18 -2.99
CA GLN A 39 -6.48 -3.70 -1.63
C GLN A 39 -5.11 -3.35 -1.03
N GLN A 40 -4.03 -3.39 -1.84
CA GLN A 40 -2.72 -2.93 -1.36
C GLN A 40 -2.71 -1.42 -1.09
N ILE A 41 -3.37 -0.61 -1.93
CA ILE A 41 -3.52 0.83 -1.71
C ILE A 41 -4.31 1.10 -0.42
N ASN A 42 -5.41 0.38 -0.21
CA ASN A 42 -6.21 0.49 1.02
C ASN A 42 -5.38 0.14 2.25
N ASN A 43 -4.53 -0.89 2.20
CA ASN A 43 -3.63 -1.22 3.30
C ASN A 43 -2.65 -0.09 3.62
N VAL A 44 -2.07 0.55 2.59
CA VAL A 44 -1.19 1.71 2.78
C VAL A 44 -1.98 2.87 3.41
N SER A 45 -3.16 3.19 2.87
CA SER A 45 -4.00 4.29 3.37
C SER A 45 -4.46 4.07 4.81
N ASN A 46 -4.72 2.81 5.19
CA ASN A 46 -5.11 2.45 6.56
C ASN A 46 -3.92 2.36 7.51
N GLY A 47 -2.69 2.43 7.00
CA GLY A 47 -1.46 2.29 7.78
C GLY A 47 -1.23 0.86 8.28
N THR A 48 -1.74 -0.15 7.58
CA THR A 48 -1.56 -1.57 7.94
C THR A 48 -0.40 -2.25 7.19
N THR A 49 0.30 -1.49 6.33
CA THR A 49 1.53 -1.91 5.66
C THR A 49 2.45 -0.71 5.47
N GLY A 50 3.75 -0.96 5.35
CA GLY A 50 4.80 0.07 5.29
C GLY A 50 5.76 0.01 6.47
N VAL A 51 6.72 0.94 6.52
CA VAL A 51 7.76 1.00 7.56
C VAL A 51 7.23 1.49 8.91
N VAL A 52 6.15 2.28 8.90
CA VAL A 52 5.40 2.71 10.08
C VAL A 52 3.98 2.20 9.93
N GLN A 53 3.49 1.44 10.90
CA GLN A 53 2.15 0.87 10.89
C GLN A 53 1.36 1.34 12.12
N ARG A 54 0.05 1.54 11.96
CA ARG A 54 -0.85 1.83 13.08
C ARG A 54 -1.17 0.56 13.85
N THR A 55 -1.09 0.64 15.18
CA THR A 55 -1.44 -0.47 16.07
C THR A 55 -2.95 -0.52 16.33
N SER A 56 -3.40 -1.53 17.08
CA SER A 56 -4.78 -1.59 17.56
C SER A 56 -5.08 -0.57 18.66
N ALA A 57 -4.05 0.01 19.29
CA ALA A 57 -4.23 1.09 20.25
C ALA A 57 -4.47 2.42 19.54
N THR A 58 -5.43 3.20 20.06
CA THR A 58 -5.78 4.53 19.56
C THR A 58 -4.55 5.43 19.54
N ASP A 59 -4.33 6.11 18.41
CA ASP A 59 -3.24 7.07 18.20
C ASP A 59 -1.81 6.53 18.43
N VAL A 60 -1.62 5.21 18.34
CA VAL A 60 -0.30 4.58 18.45
C VAL A 60 0.14 3.95 17.13
N THR A 61 1.35 4.30 16.69
CA THR A 61 2.05 3.69 15.55
C THR A 61 3.34 3.02 15.99
N THR A 62 3.84 2.07 15.21
CA THR A 62 5.12 1.39 15.46
C THR A 62 5.98 1.33 14.19
N LEU A 63 7.31 1.37 14.36
CA LEU A 63 8.26 1.09 13.29
C LEU A 63 8.39 -0.43 13.12
N THR A 64 8.22 -0.91 11.90
CA THR A 64 8.30 -2.35 11.60
C THR A 64 9.54 -2.68 10.78
N ALA A 65 10.20 -3.78 11.12
CA ALA A 65 11.26 -4.37 10.30
C ALA A 65 10.68 -4.95 9.00
N SER A 66 11.55 -5.28 8.05
CA SER A 66 11.13 -5.98 6.82
C SER A 66 10.40 -7.28 7.19
N GLY A 67 9.17 -7.45 6.71
CA GLY A 67 8.29 -8.58 7.03
C GLY A 67 7.59 -8.49 8.40
N GLY A 68 7.82 -7.44 9.18
CA GLY A 68 7.12 -7.18 10.44
C GLY A 68 5.72 -6.62 10.23
N THR A 69 4.89 -6.72 11.28
CA THR A 69 3.52 -6.17 11.33
C THR A 69 3.37 -5.27 12.55
N ALA A 70 2.26 -4.52 12.65
CA ALA A 70 1.99 -3.71 13.83
C ALA A 70 1.94 -4.51 15.15
N ALA A 71 1.50 -5.78 15.10
CA ALA A 71 1.44 -6.66 16.27
C ALA A 71 2.78 -7.35 16.57
N ASN A 72 3.58 -7.60 15.54
CA ASN A 72 4.88 -8.26 15.63
C ASN A 72 5.89 -7.44 14.82
N PRO A 73 6.40 -6.32 15.36
CA PRO A 73 7.22 -5.37 14.59
C PRO A 73 8.57 -5.94 14.14
N GLY A 74 9.03 -7.06 14.71
CA GLY A 74 10.33 -7.65 14.44
C GLY A 74 11.43 -6.98 15.28
N ASN A 75 12.65 -6.92 14.73
CA ASN A 75 13.77 -6.26 15.40
C ASN A 75 13.52 -4.74 15.55
N ALA A 76 14.05 -4.15 16.62
CA ALA A 76 13.93 -2.71 16.84
C ALA A 76 14.64 -1.91 15.74
N GLN A 77 13.96 -0.89 15.23
CA GLN A 77 14.45 -0.06 14.12
C GLN A 77 15.01 1.26 14.65
N LYS A 78 16.14 1.71 14.09
CA LYS A 78 16.66 3.06 14.35
C LYS A 78 16.08 4.03 13.32
N LEU A 79 15.36 5.05 13.77
CA LEU A 79 14.95 6.16 12.90
C LEU A 79 16.10 7.17 12.81
N THR A 80 16.54 7.48 11.59
CA THR A 80 17.55 8.50 11.34
C THR A 80 16.91 9.67 10.60
N ASN A 81 17.56 10.84 10.60
CA ASN A 81 17.02 12.06 10.00
C ASN A 81 15.74 12.58 10.70
N LEU A 82 15.57 12.28 11.99
CA LEU A 82 14.62 12.96 12.86
C LEU A 82 15.36 14.10 13.56
N ALA A 83 14.78 15.29 13.59
CA ALA A 83 15.32 16.41 14.36
C ALA A 83 15.30 16.09 15.86
N ALA A 84 16.26 16.61 16.63
CA ALA A 84 16.24 16.45 18.07
C ALA A 84 14.99 17.14 18.68
N ALA A 85 14.33 16.46 19.61
CA ALA A 85 13.23 17.05 20.38
C ALA A 85 13.72 18.20 21.28
N THR A 86 12.85 19.16 21.55
CA THR A 86 13.16 20.25 22.49
C THR A 86 12.80 19.84 23.91
N LEU A 87 13.81 19.63 24.76
CA LEU A 87 13.56 19.22 26.14
C LEU A 87 13.06 20.40 27.00
N SER A 88 11.85 20.27 27.53
CA SER A 88 11.28 21.19 28.53
C SER A 88 10.48 20.40 29.58
N ALA A 89 10.14 21.03 30.70
CA ALA A 89 9.33 20.40 31.75
C ALA A 89 7.90 20.01 31.28
N ALA A 90 7.47 20.52 30.12
CA ALA A 90 6.17 20.19 29.51
C ALA A 90 6.31 19.32 28.25
N SER A 91 7.50 18.83 27.91
CA SER A 91 7.73 18.04 26.69
C SER A 91 6.92 16.74 26.71
N THR A 92 6.17 16.49 25.63
CA THR A 92 5.51 15.20 25.34
C THR A 92 6.15 14.49 24.15
N ASP A 93 7.21 15.05 23.59
CA ASP A 93 7.97 14.44 22.50
C ASP A 93 8.67 13.18 23.02
N ALA A 94 8.62 12.10 22.22
CA ALA A 94 9.34 10.85 22.47
C ALA A 94 10.78 10.90 21.97
#